data_AF-A0A090VIC4-F1
#
_entry.id   AF-A0A090VIC4-F1
#
_cell.length_a   1.000
_cell.length_b   1.000
_cell.length_c   1.000
_cell.angle_alpha   90.00
_cell.angle_beta   90.00
_cell.angle_gamma   90.00
#
_symmetry.space_group_name_H-M   'P 1'
#
loop_
_entity.id
_entity.type
_entity.pdbx_description
1 polymer ?
#
loop_
_entity_poly.entity_id
_entity_poly.type
_entity_poly.pdbx_seq_one_letter_code
_entity_poly.pdbx_strand_id
1 'polypeptide(L)'
;MDGVIRMLNNYFKYLIDDMRLAMVAFKNTAIWFPKYVGLFLCMFLFTLISYGQDVKKDKVTSVDEQRAVMVLNLTEEVKWSKISQITTFKIGVMGPDTIKNSLSKISKNRRIFEKLIQVDRINKLEDIKTIMLFM
;
A
#
# COMPACT_ATOMS: atom_id res chain seq x y z
N MET A 1 -71.62 -24.92 -39.99
CA MET A 1 -70.59 -25.49 -39.09
C MET A 1 -69.18 -25.14 -39.55
N ASP A 2 -68.88 -25.24 -40.85
CA ASP A 2 -67.52 -25.05 -41.40
C ASP A 2 -66.90 -23.67 -41.19
N GLY A 3 -67.70 -22.60 -41.18
CA GLY A 3 -67.21 -21.25 -40.95
C GLY A 3 -66.61 -21.05 -39.55
N VAL A 4 -67.23 -21.64 -38.53
CA VAL A 4 -66.80 -21.55 -37.13
C VAL A 4 -65.53 -22.38 -36.91
N ILE A 5 -65.48 -23.58 -37.49
CA ILE A 5 -64.29 -24.46 -37.42
C ILE A 5 -63.08 -23.79 -38.08
N ARG A 6 -63.27 -23.16 -39.24
CA ARG A 6 -62.22 -22.41 -39.94
C ARG A 6 -61.75 -21.18 -39.15
N MET A 7 -62.68 -20.48 -38.48
CA MET A 7 -62.35 -19.33 -37.63
C MET A 7 -61.51 -19.77 -36.42
N LEU A 8 -61.88 -20.88 -35.78
CA LEU A 8 -61.15 -21.46 -34.65
C LEU A 8 -59.73 -21.87 -35.05
N ASN A 9 -59.57 -22.54 -36.20
CA ASN A 9 -58.27 -22.95 -36.71
C ASN A 9 -57.35 -21.77 -37.01
N ASN A 10 -57.89 -20.69 -37.58
CA ASN A 10 -57.11 -19.48 -37.81
C ASN A 10 -56.67 -18.85 -36.49
N TYR A 11 -57.55 -18.80 -35.49
CA TYR A 11 -57.20 -18.28 -34.16
C TYR A 11 -56.08 -19.09 -33.50
N PHE A 12 -56.15 -20.42 -33.53
CA PHE A 12 -55.08 -21.27 -33.02
C PHE A 12 -53.76 -21.10 -33.79
N LYS A 13 -53.84 -20.89 -35.11
CA LYS A 13 -52.65 -20.63 -35.92
C LYS A 13 -51.97 -19.32 -35.52
N TYR A 14 -52.73 -18.23 -35.37
CA TYR A 14 -52.20 -16.94 -34.90
C TYR A 14 -51.59 -17.06 -33.50
N LEU A 15 -52.26 -17.76 -32.58
CA LEU A 15 -51.75 -18.01 -31.24
C LEU A 15 -50.40 -18.74 -31.27
N ILE A 16 -50.26 -19.76 -32.11
CA ILE A 16 -49.01 -20.53 -32.25
C ILE A 16 -47.91 -19.67 -32.87
N ASP A 17 -48.22 -18.83 -33.86
CA ASP A 17 -47.25 -17.96 -34.51
C ASP A 17 -46.77 -16.85 -33.55
N ASP A 18 -47.66 -16.27 -32.75
CA ASP A 18 -47.31 -15.32 -31.69
C ASP A 18 -46.44 -15.95 -30.59
N MET A 19 -46.77 -17.18 -30.18
CA MET A 19 -45.95 -17.93 -29.23
C MET A 19 -44.55 -18.25 -29.79
N ARG A 20 -44.42 -18.53 -31.09
CA ARG A 20 -43.13 -18.74 -31.76
C ARG A 20 -42.32 -17.45 -31.80
N LEU A 21 -42.94 -16.32 -32.14
CA LEU A 21 -42.31 -15.00 -32.11
C LEU A 21 -41.81 -14.65 -30.71
N ALA A 22 -42.63 -14.88 -29.67
CA ALA A 22 -42.25 -14.66 -28.28
C ALA A 22 -41.08 -15.57 -27.86
N MET A 23 -41.07 -16.83 -28.28
CA MET A 23 -39.99 -17.79 -27.99
C MET A 23 -38.67 -17.39 -28.67
N VAL A 24 -38.71 -16.90 -29.91
CA VAL A 24 -37.53 -16.40 -30.63
C VAL A 24 -36.99 -15.13 -29.97
N ALA A 25 -37.88 -14.21 -29.58
CA ALA A 25 -37.51 -12.99 -28.86
C ALA A 25 -36.84 -13.32 -27.51
N PHE A 26 -37.42 -14.25 -26.73
CA PHE A 26 -36.87 -14.69 -25.45
C PHE A 26 -35.50 -15.38 -25.60
N LYS A 27 -35.34 -16.24 -26.62
CA LYS A 27 -34.05 -16.89 -26.88
C LYS A 27 -32.97 -15.89 -27.27
N ASN A 28 -33.32 -14.86 -28.04
CA ASN A 28 -32.37 -13.82 -28.46
C ASN A 28 -31.94 -12.93 -27.29
N THR A 29 -32.85 -12.56 -26.38
CA THR A 29 -32.52 -11.73 -25.20
C THR A 29 -31.74 -12.51 -24.12
N ALA A 30 -32.01 -13.81 -23.97
CA ALA A 30 -31.30 -14.68 -23.03
C ALA A 30 -29.80 -14.88 -23.36
N ILE A 31 -29.40 -14.72 -24.63
CA ILE A 31 -28.00 -14.89 -25.07
C ILE A 31 -27.11 -13.69 -24.64
N TRP A 32 -27.68 -12.49 -24.53
CA TRP A 32 -26.94 -11.29 -24.13
C TRP A 32 -26.91 -11.08 -22.61
N PHE A 33 -27.92 -11.58 -21.90
CA PHE A 33 -28.07 -11.44 -20.45
C PHE A 33 -26.84 -11.91 -19.63
N PRO A 34 -26.24 -13.11 -19.87
CA PRO A 34 -25.14 -13.59 -19.03
C PRO A 34 -23.82 -12.81 -19.20
N LYS A 35 -23.60 -12.18 -20.35
CA LYS A 35 -22.35 -11.42 -20.63
C LYS A 35 -22.26 -10.15 -19.80
N TYR A 36 -23.38 -9.45 -19.61
CA TYR A 36 -23.42 -8.19 -18.89
C TYR A 36 -23.64 -8.37 -17.38
N VAL A 37 -24.29 -9.46 -16.96
CA VAL A 37 -24.50 -9.79 -15.55
C VAL A 37 -23.16 -10.03 -14.83
N GLY A 38 -22.22 -10.74 -15.46
CA GLY A 38 -20.88 -10.94 -14.88
C GLY A 38 -20.10 -9.64 -14.70
N LEU A 39 -20.15 -8.75 -15.70
CA LEU A 39 -19.51 -7.43 -15.65
C LEU A 39 -20.09 -6.57 -14.51
N PHE A 40 -21.42 -6.57 -14.37
CA PHE A 40 -22.12 -5.79 -13.35
C PHE A 40 -21.84 -6.32 -11.94
N LEU A 41 -21.77 -7.64 -11.77
CA LEU A 41 -21.41 -8.29 -10.50
C LEU A 41 -19.96 -7.97 -10.10
N CYS A 42 -19.02 -7.97 -11.05
CA CYS A 42 -17.64 -7.57 -10.79
C CYS A 42 -17.54 -6.11 -10.35
N MET A 43 -18.23 -5.19 -11.03
CA MET A 43 -18.28 -3.78 -10.64
C MET A 43 -18.85 -3.59 -9.23
N PHE A 44 -19.88 -4.36 -8.86
CA PHE A 44 -20.48 -4.31 -7.52
C PHE A 44 -19.56 -4.88 -6.43
N LEU A 45 -18.75 -5.89 -6.74
CA LEU A 45 -17.76 -6.44 -5.79
C LEU A 45 -16.60 -5.47 -5.54
N PHE A 46 -16.19 -4.66 -6.53
CA PHE A 46 -15.14 -3.66 -6.36
C PHE A 46 -15.50 -2.54 -5.37
N THR A 47 -16.78 -2.16 -5.27
CA THR A 47 -17.21 -1.10 -4.33
C THR A 47 -17.15 -1.55 -2.88
N LEU A 48 -17.30 -2.85 -2.61
CA LEU A 48 -17.25 -3.42 -1.27
C LEU A 48 -15.81 -3.49 -0.70
N ILE A 49 -14.81 -3.66 -1.55
CA ILE A 49 -13.39 -3.73 -1.14
C ILE A 49 -12.85 -2.36 -0.69
N SER A 50 -13.49 -1.25 -1.11
CA SER A 50 -13.03 0.12 -0.79
C SER A 50 -13.29 0.55 0.66
N TYR A 51 -14.11 -0.16 1.43
CA TYR A 51 -14.47 0.22 2.82
C TYR A 51 -13.61 -0.44 3.92
N GLY A 52 -12.42 -0.92 3.58
CA GLY A 52 -11.54 -1.69 4.49
C GLY A 52 -10.15 -1.10 4.75
N GLN A 53 -9.92 0.20 4.50
CA GLN A 53 -8.64 0.81 4.84
C GLN A 53 -8.61 1.14 6.33
N ASP A 54 -8.20 0.16 7.15
CA ASP A 54 -7.69 0.44 8.49
C ASP A 54 -6.42 1.29 8.32
N VAL A 55 -6.59 2.60 8.41
CA VAL A 55 -5.47 3.53 8.48
C VAL A 55 -4.81 3.25 9.81
N LYS A 56 -3.85 2.31 9.84
CA LYS A 56 -2.83 2.27 10.87
C LYS A 56 -2.41 3.72 11.03
N LYS A 57 -2.69 4.32 12.18
CA LYS A 57 -2.22 5.66 12.49
C LYS A 57 -0.71 5.59 12.32
N ASP A 58 -0.22 6.02 11.17
CA ASP A 58 1.19 6.15 10.92
C ASP A 58 1.66 7.03 12.06
N LYS A 59 2.53 6.47 12.92
CA LYS A 59 3.16 7.25 13.96
C LYS A 59 3.82 8.40 13.23
N VAL A 60 3.26 9.60 13.36
CA VAL A 60 3.83 10.81 12.77
C VAL A 60 5.27 10.85 13.25
N THR A 61 6.19 10.54 12.35
CA THR A 61 7.61 10.39 12.68
C THR A 61 8.07 11.78 13.08
N SER A 62 8.58 11.93 14.30
CA SER A 62 8.95 13.25 14.80
C SER A 62 10.05 13.85 13.91
N VAL A 63 10.12 15.18 13.85
CA VAL A 63 11.18 15.87 13.09
C VAL A 63 12.57 15.38 13.49
N ASP A 64 12.78 15.10 14.77
CA ASP A 64 14.05 14.57 15.28
C ASP A 64 14.33 13.13 14.83
N GLU A 65 13.30 12.28 14.72
CA GLU A 65 13.44 10.94 14.16
C GLU A 65 13.79 11.00 12.67
N GLN A 66 13.17 11.90 11.90
CA GLN A 66 13.49 12.11 10.49
C GLN A 66 14.92 12.62 10.30
N ARG A 67 15.35 13.61 11.09
CA ARG A 67 16.73 14.15 11.08
C ARG A 67 17.73 13.05 11.44
N ALA A 68 17.46 12.24 12.46
CA ALA A 68 18.34 11.15 12.85
C ALA A 68 18.50 10.11 11.73
N VAL A 69 17.42 9.74 11.04
CA VAL A 69 17.48 8.85 9.87
C VAL A 69 18.31 9.47 8.75
N MET A 70 18.07 10.73 8.43
CA MET A 70 18.81 11.45 7.39
C MET A 70 20.31 11.48 7.67
N VAL A 71 20.72 11.81 8.90
CA VAL A 71 22.12 11.84 9.31
C VAL A 71 22.79 10.47 9.14
N LEU A 72 22.11 9.39 9.57
CA LEU A 72 22.64 8.04 9.44
C LEU A 72 22.78 7.63 7.97
N ASN A 73 21.80 7.97 7.13
CA ASN A 73 21.86 7.69 5.69
C ASN A 73 23.04 8.44 5.03
N LEU A 74 23.20 9.72 5.32
CA LEU A 74 24.32 10.51 4.80
C LEU A 74 25.68 9.96 5.26
N THR A 75 25.74 9.43 6.48
CA THR A 75 26.96 8.83 7.03
C THR A 75 27.39 7.58 6.25
N GLU A 76 26.44 6.80 5.74
CA GLU A 76 26.72 5.59 4.93
C GLU A 76 27.28 5.94 3.54
N GLU A 77 26.91 7.10 2.98
CA GLU A 77 27.42 7.58 1.69
C GLU A 77 28.83 8.20 1.78
N VAL A 78 29.26 8.59 2.99
CA VAL A 78 30.58 9.17 3.22
C VAL A 78 31.62 8.06 3.42
N LYS A 79 32.78 8.19 2.74
CA LYS A 79 33.92 7.29 2.95
C LYS A 79 34.71 7.69 4.19
N TRP A 80 34.73 6.80 5.19
CA TRP A 80 35.49 7.00 6.43
C TRP A 80 36.84 6.28 6.37
N SER A 81 37.91 6.99 6.71
CA SER A 81 39.24 6.38 6.84
C SER A 81 39.26 5.39 8.01
N LYS A 82 39.93 4.24 7.84
CA LYS A 82 40.14 3.23 8.91
C LYS A 82 38.87 2.59 9.46
N ILE A 83 37.76 2.61 8.72
CA ILE A 83 36.49 1.96 9.12
C ILE A 83 36.64 0.45 9.36
N SER A 84 37.55 -0.22 8.67
CA SER A 84 37.83 -1.64 8.86
C SER A 84 38.47 -1.94 10.23
N GLN A 85 39.16 -0.98 10.83
CA GLN A 85 39.92 -1.13 12.09
C GLN A 85 39.05 -0.91 13.33
N ILE A 86 37.81 -0.48 13.16
CA ILE A 86 36.91 -0.14 14.28
C ILE A 86 35.79 -1.19 14.39
N THR A 87 35.30 -1.36 15.61
CA THR A 87 34.13 -2.22 15.91
C THR A 87 32.87 -1.41 16.17
N THR A 88 33.03 -0.16 16.59
CA THR A 88 31.94 0.76 16.95
C THR A 88 32.17 2.11 16.27
N PHE A 89 31.15 2.58 15.56
CA PHE A 89 31.06 3.91 14.98
C PHE A 89 30.50 4.87 16.03
N LYS A 90 31.30 5.87 16.42
CA LYS A 90 30.95 6.82 17.47
C LYS A 90 30.42 8.12 16.88
N ILE A 91 29.18 8.43 17.23
CA ILE A 91 28.48 9.68 16.90
C ILE A 91 28.42 10.52 18.16
N GLY A 92 28.83 11.77 18.06
CA GLY A 92 28.76 12.75 19.13
C GLY A 92 27.74 13.82 18.84
N VAL A 93 26.88 14.08 19.82
CA VAL A 93 25.90 15.18 19.76
C VAL A 93 26.28 16.24 20.78
N MET A 94 26.49 17.47 20.31
CA MET A 94 26.90 18.60 21.14
C MET A 94 25.72 19.14 21.94
N GLY A 95 25.94 19.34 23.24
CA GLY A 95 25.00 20.04 24.09
C GLY A 95 23.66 19.31 24.28
N PRO A 96 22.58 20.04 24.65
CA PRO A 96 21.33 19.43 25.08
C PRO A 96 20.41 18.90 23.97
N ASP A 97 20.84 18.87 22.71
CA ASP A 97 19.98 18.54 21.56
C ASP A 97 19.23 17.20 21.74
N THR A 98 17.93 17.22 21.42
CA THR A 98 16.99 16.11 21.53
C THR A 98 17.23 15.03 20.46
N ILE A 99 17.92 15.37 19.36
CA ILE A 99 18.29 14.43 18.30
C ILE A 99 19.10 13.24 18.83
N LYS A 100 19.86 13.42 19.92
CA LYS A 100 20.60 12.35 20.60
C LYS A 100 19.69 11.17 20.95
N ASN A 101 18.47 11.44 21.44
CA ASN A 101 17.54 10.41 21.86
C ASN A 101 17.03 9.59 20.66
N SER A 102 16.71 10.28 19.56
CA SER A 102 16.30 9.65 18.30
C SER A 102 17.43 8.82 17.68
N LEU A 103 18.64 9.39 17.61
CA LEU A 103 19.84 8.68 17.15
C LEU A 103 20.12 7.44 18.02
N SER A 104 20.06 7.58 19.35
CA SER A 104 20.27 6.47 20.30
C SER A 104 19.20 5.38 20.21
N LYS A 105 17.97 5.74 19.80
CA LYS A 105 16.88 4.79 19.60
C LYS A 105 17.08 4.01 18.30
N ILE A 106 17.45 4.69 17.22
CA ILE A 106 17.68 4.07 15.90
C ILE A 106 18.96 3.22 15.92
N SER A 107 20.02 3.67 16.61
CA SER A 107 21.30 2.98 16.69
C SER A 107 21.23 1.59 17.33
N LYS A 108 20.24 1.32 18.18
CA LYS A 108 20.02 0.00 18.78
C LYS A 108 19.79 -1.07 17.72
N ASN A 109 18.99 -0.75 16.71
CA ASN A 109 18.53 -1.69 15.69
C ASN A 109 19.26 -1.55 14.35
N ARG A 110 20.09 -0.52 14.18
CA ARG A 110 20.84 -0.25 12.95
C ARG A 110 22.34 -0.45 13.16
N ARG A 111 23.05 -0.71 12.06
CA ARG A 111 24.50 -0.74 11.97
C ARG A 111 24.93 0.14 10.80
N ILE A 112 26.11 0.75 10.90
CA ILE A 112 26.74 1.53 9.82
C ILE A 112 28.04 0.81 9.45
N PHE A 113 28.22 0.43 8.19
CA PHE A 113 29.34 -0.42 7.73
C PHE A 113 29.53 -1.69 8.59
N GLU A 114 28.41 -2.32 8.97
CA GLU A 114 28.35 -3.48 9.89
C GLU A 114 28.87 -3.22 11.31
N LYS A 115 29.18 -1.96 11.66
CA LYS A 115 29.66 -1.56 12.99
C LYS A 115 28.52 -1.18 13.91
N LEU A 116 28.71 -1.44 15.21
CA LEU A 116 27.82 -0.95 16.26
C LEU A 116 27.82 0.58 16.26
N ILE A 117 26.69 1.21 16.54
CA ILE A 117 26.61 2.68 16.59
C ILE A 117 26.49 3.09 18.06
N GLN A 118 27.44 3.89 18.53
CA GLN A 118 27.40 4.51 19.86
C GLN A 118 27.13 6.00 19.70
N VAL A 119 26.18 6.52 20.49
CA VAL A 119 25.76 7.93 20.44
C VAL A 119 26.03 8.56 21.80
N ASP A 120 27.06 9.39 21.86
CA ASP A 120 27.50 10.05 23.09
C ASP A 120 27.14 11.54 23.07
N ARG A 121 26.91 12.10 24.26
CA ARG A 121 26.75 13.55 24.40
C ARG A 121 28.12 14.16 24.62
N ILE A 122 28.42 15.22 23.87
CA ILE A 122 29.63 15.99 24.01
C ILE A 122 29.29 17.27 24.78
N ASN A 123 29.95 17.43 25.92
CA ASN A 123 29.85 18.66 26.71
C ASN A 123 31.14 19.50 26.64
N LYS A 124 32.28 18.89 26.27
CA LYS A 124 33.58 19.55 26.16
C LYS A 124 34.26 19.20 24.84
N LEU A 125 35.04 20.14 24.30
CA LEU A 125 35.77 19.92 23.04
C LEU A 125 36.75 18.75 23.09
N GLU A 126 37.27 18.46 24.29
CA GLU A 126 38.22 17.36 24.54
C GLU A 126 37.65 15.99 24.17
N ASP A 127 36.33 15.82 24.29
CA ASP A 127 35.64 14.55 24.06
C ASP A 127 35.53 14.22 22.55
N ILE A 128 35.75 15.21 21.66
CA ILE A 128 35.64 15.08 20.21
C ILE A 128 36.70 14.13 19.63
N LYS A 129 37.87 13.99 20.28
CA LYS A 129 39.01 13.23 19.74
C LYS A 129 38.70 11.76 19.43
N THR A 130 37.68 11.19 20.06
CA THR A 130 37.31 9.78 19.89
C THR A 130 36.04 9.61 19.04
N ILE A 131 35.55 10.68 18.43
CA ILE A 131 34.25 10.75 17.74
C ILE A 131 34.48 10.86 16.24
N MET A 132 33.73 10.08 15.47
CA MET A 132 33.84 10.05 14.01
C MET A 132 32.91 11.05 13.36
N LEU A 133 31.69 11.17 13.88
CA LEU A 133 30.69 12.11 13.40
C LEU A 133 30.29 13.05 14.53
N PHE A 134 30.45 14.35 14.29
CA PHE A 134 30.12 15.42 15.23
C PHE A 134 28.94 16.23 14.70
N MET A 135 27.92 16.44 15.52
CA MET A 135 26.76 17.29 15.24
C MET A 135 26.42 18.18 16.43
#